data_AF-W2I1B0-F1
#
_entry.id   AF-W2I1B0-F1
#
_cell.length_a   1.000
_cell.length_b   1.000
_cell.length_c   1.000
_cell.angle_alpha   90.00
_cell.angle_beta   90.00
_cell.angle_gamma   90.00
#
_symmetry.space_group_name_H-M   'P 1'
#
loop_
_entity.id
_entity.type
_entity.pdbx_description
1 polymer ?
#
loop_
_entity_poly.entity_id
_entity_poly.type
_entity_poly.pdbx_seq_one_letter_code
_entity_poly.pdbx_strand_id
1 'polypeptide(L)'
;MDVAARNGHLDVVLYLLEHKGEDFPSYATTSVQNIEVQCLFATSDTLLQKHQRSHVSDDQLITLQSAYERRPAFVKGCLSRLAEFAVRVGNIELLDWLNQLGLELHTTVPIRNAVSQGNVKLLEWFHWNQFELNDPDLLQLAVQEKQLDAARWLSKHGFKITSLSLLEEAGRKRAVPMMRWLVEHGPPLNFETAMKLTMEYRQVEIALWVSETDRVQIVIEALQDKSIQNEVAWILTRTRFEDPSSKRRICDAIQHAPESTALWFEDHLSDFEECKWIFPSRKRRHSEMESMP
;
A
#
# COMPACT_ATOMS: atom_id res chain seq x y z
N MET A 1 -26.74 -18.53 -4.44
CA MET A 1 -25.51 -18.96 -5.13
C MET A 1 -24.30 -18.41 -4.40
N ASP A 2 -24.22 -17.09 -4.19
CA ASP A 2 -23.12 -16.41 -3.46
C ASP A 2 -22.83 -16.99 -2.06
N VAL A 3 -23.86 -17.32 -1.27
CA VAL A 3 -23.68 -17.92 0.06
C VAL A 3 -23.08 -19.33 -0.02
N ALA A 4 -23.55 -20.15 -0.97
CA ALA A 4 -22.98 -21.48 -1.21
C ALA A 4 -21.53 -21.39 -1.69
N ALA A 5 -21.26 -20.46 -2.62
CA ALA A 5 -19.94 -20.17 -3.14
C ALA A 5 -18.96 -19.71 -2.05
N ARG A 6 -19.41 -18.85 -1.14
CA ARG A 6 -18.62 -18.36 0.00
C ARG A 6 -18.18 -19.48 0.93
N ASN A 7 -19.03 -20.50 1.10
CA ASN A 7 -18.81 -21.60 2.03
C ASN A 7 -18.23 -22.85 1.35
N GLY A 8 -17.84 -22.77 0.07
CA GLY A 8 -17.28 -23.90 -0.67
C GLY A 8 -18.28 -25.02 -0.99
N HIS A 9 -19.59 -24.77 -0.88
CA HIS A 9 -20.63 -25.74 -1.21
C HIS A 9 -20.88 -25.79 -2.72
N LEU A 10 -19.92 -26.35 -3.45
CA LEU A 10 -19.91 -26.42 -4.91
C LEU A 10 -21.04 -27.30 -5.47
N ASP A 11 -21.40 -28.36 -4.74
CA ASP A 11 -22.58 -29.19 -4.98
C ASP A 11 -23.88 -28.37 -5.03
N VAL A 12 -24.07 -27.45 -4.08
CA VAL A 12 -25.22 -26.54 -4.05
C VAL A 12 -25.14 -25.53 -5.19
N VAL A 13 -23.95 -25.07 -5.57
CA VAL A 13 -23.77 -24.18 -6.73
C VAL A 13 -24.20 -24.89 -8.02
N LEU A 14 -23.77 -26.14 -8.24
CA LEU A 14 -24.12 -26.94 -9.42
C LEU A 14 -25.60 -27.27 -9.47
N TYR A 15 -26.19 -27.66 -8.34
CA TYR A 15 -27.63 -27.88 -8.22
C TYR A 15 -28.43 -26.63 -8.62
N LEU A 16 -27.99 -25.45 -8.15
CA LEU A 16 -28.63 -24.18 -8.51
C LEU A 16 -28.46 -23.83 -10.00
N LEU A 17 -27.34 -24.19 -10.63
CA LEU A 17 -27.13 -24.03 -12.07
C LEU A 17 -28.05 -24.94 -12.90
N GLU A 18 -28.29 -26.17 -12.44
CA GLU A 18 -29.17 -27.10 -13.13
C GLU A 18 -30.65 -26.72 -12.99
N HIS A 19 -31.09 -26.34 -11.77
CA HIS A 19 -32.52 -26.27 -11.45
C HIS A 19 -33.12 -24.88 -11.33
N LYS A 20 -32.34 -23.78 -11.24
CA LYS A 20 -32.92 -22.43 -11.23
C LYS A 20 -33.14 -21.88 -12.64
N GLY A 21 -34.36 -21.37 -12.86
CA GLY A 21 -34.74 -20.51 -13.98
C GLY A 21 -34.93 -19.07 -13.50
N GLU A 22 -34.42 -18.13 -14.29
CA GLU A 22 -34.74 -16.69 -14.42
C GLU A 22 -34.83 -15.76 -13.18
N ASP A 23 -34.89 -16.24 -11.94
CA ASP A 23 -34.91 -15.40 -10.72
C ASP A 23 -33.50 -14.97 -10.28
N PHE A 24 -32.64 -14.62 -11.24
CA PHE A 24 -31.45 -13.84 -10.96
C PHE A 24 -31.66 -12.44 -11.54
N PRO A 25 -31.69 -11.38 -10.71
CA PRO A 25 -32.10 -10.06 -11.14
C PRO A 25 -31.32 -9.60 -12.39
N SER A 26 -32.09 -9.24 -13.41
CA SER A 26 -31.69 -8.99 -14.80
C SER A 26 -30.93 -7.68 -15.02
N TYR A 27 -30.07 -7.24 -14.09
CA TYR A 27 -29.23 -6.06 -14.35
C TYR A 27 -28.04 -6.35 -15.29
N ALA A 28 -27.99 -7.55 -15.87
CA ALA A 28 -26.98 -7.96 -16.84
C ALA A 28 -27.37 -7.58 -18.27
N THR A 29 -27.34 -6.29 -18.58
CA THR A 29 -27.03 -5.83 -19.95
C THR A 29 -26.26 -4.53 -19.80
N THR A 30 -24.94 -4.56 -20.07
CA THR A 30 -23.97 -3.44 -20.27
C THR A 30 -22.74 -3.35 -19.35
N SER A 31 -22.58 -4.17 -18.30
CA SER A 31 -21.28 -4.20 -17.61
C SER A 31 -20.28 -5.01 -18.43
N VAL A 32 -19.16 -4.40 -18.81
CA VAL A 32 -17.99 -5.10 -19.37
C VAL A 32 -17.64 -6.23 -18.39
N GLN A 33 -17.73 -7.48 -18.83
CA GLN A 33 -17.35 -8.61 -17.98
C GLN A 33 -15.83 -8.59 -17.83
N ASN A 34 -15.35 -8.32 -16.61
CA ASN A 34 -13.91 -8.28 -16.33
C ASN A 34 -13.28 -9.69 -16.34
N ILE A 35 -14.12 -10.70 -16.14
CA ILE A 35 -13.75 -12.10 -16.02
C ILE A 35 -14.70 -12.93 -16.87
N GLU A 36 -14.15 -13.85 -17.67
CA GLU A 36 -14.90 -14.84 -18.43
C GLU A 36 -14.48 -16.26 -18.06
N VAL A 37 -15.41 -17.20 -18.17
CA VAL A 37 -15.13 -18.63 -18.02
C VAL A 37 -15.51 -19.33 -19.33
N GLN A 38 -14.51 -19.85 -20.04
CA GLN A 38 -14.69 -20.41 -21.38
C GLN A 38 -15.50 -21.72 -21.40
N CYS A 39 -15.56 -22.43 -20.27
CA CYS A 39 -16.16 -23.75 -20.12
C CYS A 39 -15.46 -24.79 -21.00
N LEU A 40 -14.12 -24.87 -20.88
CA LEU A 40 -13.31 -25.88 -21.54
C LEU A 40 -13.53 -27.24 -20.86
N PHE A 41 -14.57 -27.98 -21.27
CA PHE A 41 -14.75 -29.37 -20.87
C PHE A 41 -13.70 -30.21 -21.57
N ALA A 42 -12.72 -30.72 -20.83
CA ALA A 42 -11.57 -31.40 -21.41
C ALA A 42 -11.99 -32.64 -22.21
N THR A 43 -11.52 -32.75 -23.45
CA THR A 43 -11.25 -34.06 -24.08
C THR A 43 -9.87 -34.51 -23.62
N SER A 44 -9.85 -35.42 -22.64
CA SER A 44 -8.78 -36.25 -22.01
C SER A 44 -7.26 -35.98 -22.17
N ASP A 45 -6.74 -35.23 -23.14
CA ASP A 45 -5.29 -35.24 -23.46
C ASP A 45 -4.52 -33.94 -23.19
N THR A 46 -5.17 -32.81 -22.88
CA THR A 46 -4.45 -31.54 -22.63
C THR A 46 -4.17 -31.21 -21.15
N LEU A 47 -4.68 -32.01 -20.21
CA LEU A 47 -4.68 -31.70 -18.78
C LEU A 47 -3.45 -32.20 -17.99
N LEU A 48 -2.56 -32.99 -18.60
CA LEU A 48 -1.47 -33.65 -17.86
C LEU A 48 -0.32 -32.71 -17.42
N GLN A 49 -0.29 -31.44 -17.82
CA GLN A 49 0.82 -30.53 -17.49
C GLN A 49 0.54 -29.49 -16.40
N LYS A 50 -0.73 -29.23 -16.02
CA LYS A 50 -1.07 -28.22 -14.99
C LYS A 50 -1.54 -28.79 -13.64
N HIS A 51 -1.71 -30.11 -13.51
CA HIS A 51 -2.29 -30.71 -12.31
C HIS A 51 -1.25 -31.24 -11.31
N GLN A 52 -1.03 -30.47 -10.25
CA GLN A 52 -0.57 -31.03 -8.96
C GLN A 52 -1.61 -30.91 -7.84
N ARG A 53 -2.82 -30.37 -8.09
CA ARG A 53 -3.88 -30.19 -7.07
C ARG A 53 -5.31 -30.27 -7.65
N SER A 54 -5.67 -31.36 -8.32
CA SER A 54 -7.06 -31.55 -8.76
C SER A 54 -7.95 -31.99 -7.59
N HIS A 55 -9.00 -31.21 -7.29
CA HIS A 55 -10.07 -31.51 -6.32
C HIS A 55 -11.45 -31.67 -6.98
N VAL A 56 -11.54 -31.62 -8.31
CA VAL A 56 -12.83 -31.65 -9.01
C VAL A 56 -13.21 -33.10 -9.27
N SER A 57 -14.33 -33.53 -8.70
CA SER A 57 -14.85 -34.88 -8.96
C SER A 57 -15.49 -34.92 -10.34
N ASP A 58 -15.28 -36.00 -11.10
CA ASP A 58 -15.83 -36.21 -12.44
C ASP A 58 -17.36 -35.97 -12.50
N ASP A 59 -18.09 -36.30 -11.42
CA ASP A 59 -19.54 -36.07 -11.29
C ASP A 59 -19.95 -34.59 -11.39
N GLN A 60 -19.13 -33.68 -10.84
CA GLN A 60 -19.35 -32.24 -10.92
C GLN A 60 -19.17 -31.73 -12.35
N LEU A 61 -18.18 -32.25 -13.07
CA LEU A 61 -17.93 -31.88 -14.47
C LEU A 61 -19.04 -32.40 -15.38
N ILE A 62 -19.51 -33.63 -15.18
CA ILE A 62 -20.63 -34.21 -15.95
C ILE A 62 -21.90 -33.38 -15.74
N THR A 63 -22.22 -33.03 -14.48
CA THR A 63 -23.39 -32.21 -14.16
C THR A 63 -23.29 -30.83 -14.81
N LEU A 64 -22.13 -30.17 -14.71
CA LEU A 64 -21.91 -28.87 -15.32
C LEU A 64 -21.97 -28.92 -16.85
N GLN A 65 -21.39 -29.96 -17.46
CA GLN A 65 -21.42 -30.16 -18.91
C GLN A 65 -22.85 -30.34 -19.40
N SER A 66 -23.66 -31.16 -18.72
CA SER A 66 -25.07 -31.33 -19.08
C SER A 66 -25.87 -30.02 -18.94
N ALA A 67 -25.60 -29.22 -17.90
CA ALA A 67 -26.22 -27.91 -17.75
C ALA A 67 -25.78 -26.92 -18.85
N TYR A 68 -24.52 -26.94 -19.24
CA TYR A 68 -23.96 -26.09 -20.30
C TYR A 68 -24.53 -26.43 -21.68
N GLU A 69 -24.64 -27.71 -22.02
CA GLU A 69 -25.25 -28.18 -23.28
C GLU A 69 -26.70 -27.73 -23.42
N ARG A 70 -27.45 -27.64 -22.31
CA ARG A 70 -28.83 -27.15 -22.30
C ARG A 70 -28.91 -25.62 -22.42
N ARG A 71 -28.05 -24.87 -21.71
CA ARG A 71 -28.14 -23.40 -21.57
C ARG A 71 -26.76 -22.71 -21.51
N PRO A 72 -26.01 -22.63 -22.61
CA PRO A 72 -24.61 -22.21 -22.59
C PRO A 72 -24.41 -20.76 -22.14
N ALA A 73 -25.19 -19.80 -22.68
CA ALA A 73 -25.07 -18.39 -22.32
C ALA A 73 -25.41 -18.13 -20.85
N PHE A 74 -26.41 -18.84 -20.31
CA PHE A 74 -26.79 -18.75 -18.89
C PHE A 74 -25.68 -19.28 -17.99
N VAL A 75 -25.14 -20.47 -18.29
CA VAL A 75 -24.07 -21.09 -17.50
C VAL A 75 -22.82 -20.22 -17.52
N LYS A 76 -22.38 -19.73 -18.69
CA LYS A 76 -21.25 -18.78 -18.78
C LYS A 76 -21.48 -17.54 -17.92
N GLY A 77 -22.66 -16.91 -18.03
CA GLY A 77 -23.00 -15.73 -17.25
C GLY A 77 -23.00 -15.96 -15.74
N CYS A 78 -23.46 -17.12 -15.28
CA CYS A 78 -23.38 -17.49 -13.86
C CYS A 78 -21.95 -17.74 -13.40
N LEU A 79 -21.14 -18.45 -14.19
CA LEU A 79 -19.75 -18.75 -13.85
C LEU A 79 -18.87 -17.48 -13.82
N SER A 80 -19.05 -16.53 -14.76
CA SER A 80 -18.35 -15.25 -14.72
C SER A 80 -18.66 -14.45 -13.44
N ARG A 81 -19.93 -14.39 -13.03
CA ARG A 81 -20.31 -13.71 -11.75
C ARG A 81 -19.77 -14.44 -10.53
N LEU A 82 -19.75 -15.77 -10.57
CA LEU A 82 -19.16 -16.59 -9.53
C LEU A 82 -17.67 -16.32 -9.39
N ALA A 83 -16.97 -16.13 -10.51
CA ALA A 83 -15.57 -15.74 -10.55
C ALA A 83 -15.34 -14.33 -9.98
N GLU A 84 -16.15 -13.35 -10.39
CA GLU A 84 -16.10 -11.98 -9.83
C GLU A 84 -16.31 -11.99 -8.30
N PHE A 85 -17.27 -12.79 -7.82
CA PHE A 85 -17.48 -13.00 -6.40
C PHE A 85 -16.27 -13.63 -5.72
N ALA A 86 -15.70 -14.68 -6.32
CA ALA A 86 -14.56 -15.40 -5.77
C ALA A 86 -13.32 -14.50 -5.65
N VAL A 87 -13.01 -13.70 -6.69
CA VAL A 87 -11.96 -12.68 -6.64
C VAL A 87 -12.22 -11.67 -5.52
N ARG A 88 -13.43 -11.12 -5.44
CA ARG A 88 -13.78 -10.08 -4.46
C ARG A 88 -13.61 -10.54 -3.01
N VAL A 89 -13.91 -11.81 -2.73
CA VAL A 89 -13.81 -12.41 -1.39
C VAL A 89 -12.43 -13.07 -1.16
N GLY A 90 -11.63 -13.26 -2.21
CA GLY A 90 -10.36 -13.98 -2.14
C GLY A 90 -10.52 -15.49 -1.95
N ASN A 91 -11.60 -16.08 -2.48
CA ASN A 91 -11.83 -17.52 -2.40
C ASN A 91 -10.99 -18.26 -3.45
N ILE A 92 -9.76 -18.62 -3.08
CA ILE A 92 -8.79 -19.29 -3.96
C ILE A 92 -9.28 -20.68 -4.40
N GLU A 93 -9.93 -21.45 -3.54
CA GLU A 93 -10.42 -22.80 -3.89
C GLU A 93 -11.47 -22.74 -5.01
N LEU A 94 -12.38 -21.77 -4.93
CA LEU A 94 -13.37 -21.54 -5.97
C LEU A 94 -12.73 -21.02 -7.26
N LEU A 95 -11.70 -20.18 -7.16
CA LEU A 95 -10.93 -19.72 -8.32
C LEU A 95 -10.15 -20.86 -8.98
N ASP A 96 -9.56 -21.77 -8.20
CA ASP A 96 -8.90 -22.98 -8.72
C ASP A 96 -9.89 -23.88 -9.47
N TRP A 97 -11.12 -24.03 -8.96
CA TRP A 97 -12.18 -24.76 -9.66
C TRP A 97 -12.57 -24.08 -10.97
N LEU A 98 -12.81 -22.77 -10.95
CA LEU A 98 -13.18 -21.98 -12.13
C LEU A 98 -12.06 -21.93 -13.18
N ASN A 99 -10.80 -21.88 -12.76
CA ASN A 99 -9.64 -21.83 -13.64
C ASN A 99 -9.49 -23.10 -14.49
N GLN A 100 -9.90 -24.25 -13.98
CA GLN A 100 -9.93 -25.50 -14.73
C GLN A 100 -10.93 -25.48 -15.89
N LEU A 101 -11.93 -24.59 -15.82
CA LEU A 101 -12.92 -24.39 -16.88
C LEU A 101 -12.45 -23.36 -17.93
N GLY A 102 -11.20 -22.88 -17.86
CA GLY A 102 -10.68 -21.84 -18.73
C GLY A 102 -11.09 -20.44 -18.28
N LEU A 103 -10.68 -20.06 -17.06
CA LEU A 103 -10.86 -18.71 -16.56
C LEU A 103 -9.95 -17.73 -17.30
N GLU A 104 -10.52 -16.64 -17.77
CA GLU A 104 -9.81 -15.57 -18.46
C GLU A 104 -10.12 -14.22 -17.80
N LEU A 105 -9.11 -13.37 -17.69
CA LEU A 105 -9.26 -11.98 -17.26
C LEU A 105 -9.15 -11.09 -18.47
N HIS A 106 -10.21 -10.32 -18.75
CA HIS A 106 -10.24 -9.38 -19.87
C HIS A 106 -9.74 -7.99 -19.50
N THR A 107 -9.59 -7.73 -18.20
CA THR A 107 -9.10 -6.46 -17.66
C THR A 107 -8.20 -6.70 -16.45
N THR A 108 -7.47 -5.67 -16.04
CA THR A 108 -6.64 -5.71 -14.84
C THR A 108 -7.45 -5.42 -13.56
N VAL A 109 -8.75 -5.15 -13.66
CA VAL A 109 -9.63 -4.82 -12.52
C VAL A 109 -9.57 -5.87 -11.39
N PRO A 110 -9.62 -7.19 -11.67
CA PRO A 110 -9.48 -8.22 -10.63
C PRO A 110 -8.16 -8.13 -9.86
N ILE A 111 -7.06 -7.87 -10.56
CA ILE A 111 -5.71 -7.73 -9.98
C ILE A 111 -5.62 -6.42 -9.18
N ARG A 112 -6.13 -5.31 -9.73
CA ARG A 112 -6.20 -4.02 -9.03
C ARG A 112 -6.97 -4.12 -7.71
N ASN A 113 -8.08 -4.87 -7.70
CA ASN A 113 -8.84 -5.13 -6.47
C ASN A 113 -8.04 -5.95 -5.44
N ALA A 114 -7.27 -6.95 -5.89
CA ALA A 114 -6.38 -7.70 -5.00
C ALA A 114 -5.29 -6.80 -4.40
N VAL A 115 -4.72 -5.89 -5.20
CA VAL A 115 -3.75 -4.90 -4.75
C VAL A 115 -4.37 -3.93 -3.75
N SER A 116 -5.54 -3.36 -4.03
CA SER A 116 -6.18 -2.36 -3.16
C SER A 116 -6.59 -2.93 -1.81
N GLN A 117 -6.90 -4.22 -1.75
CA GLN A 117 -7.19 -4.94 -0.50
C GLN A 117 -5.93 -5.44 0.22
N GLY A 118 -4.75 -5.34 -0.38
CA GLY A 118 -3.53 -5.93 0.18
C GLY A 118 -3.54 -7.46 0.18
N ASN A 119 -4.36 -8.10 -0.65
CA ASN A 119 -4.54 -9.55 -0.67
C ASN A 119 -3.40 -10.24 -1.44
N VAL A 120 -2.25 -10.36 -0.79
CA VAL A 120 -1.04 -10.98 -1.37
C VAL A 120 -1.29 -12.41 -1.82
N LYS A 121 -2.10 -13.20 -1.11
CA LYS A 121 -2.44 -14.58 -1.50
C LYS A 121 -3.16 -14.65 -2.85
N LEU A 122 -4.03 -13.68 -3.13
CA LEU A 122 -4.73 -13.61 -4.41
C LEU A 122 -3.80 -13.11 -5.53
N LEU A 123 -2.89 -12.18 -5.25
CA LEU A 123 -1.85 -11.76 -6.21
C LEU A 123 -0.92 -12.92 -6.57
N GLU A 124 -0.48 -13.66 -5.56
CA GLU A 124 0.25 -14.91 -5.69
C GLU A 124 -0.48 -15.92 -6.58
N TRP A 125 -1.78 -16.12 -6.35
CA TRP A 125 -2.60 -17.01 -7.16
C TRP A 125 -2.67 -16.56 -8.63
N PHE A 126 -2.87 -15.27 -8.89
CA PHE A 126 -2.85 -14.73 -10.26
C PHE A 126 -1.49 -14.99 -10.93
N HIS A 127 -0.40 -14.75 -10.21
CA HIS A 127 0.95 -14.96 -10.71
C HIS A 127 1.24 -16.43 -11.03
N TRP A 128 0.94 -17.35 -10.11
CA TRP A 128 1.15 -18.79 -10.32
C TRP A 128 0.33 -19.37 -11.47
N ASN A 129 -0.86 -18.82 -11.71
CA ASN A 129 -1.70 -19.21 -12.84
C ASN A 129 -1.37 -18.46 -14.15
N GLN A 130 -0.24 -17.73 -14.17
CA GLN A 130 0.28 -17.04 -15.36
C GLN A 130 -0.66 -15.95 -15.90
N PHE A 131 -1.50 -15.36 -15.04
CA PHE A 131 -2.26 -14.17 -15.43
C PHE A 131 -1.32 -12.97 -15.56
N GLU A 132 -1.48 -12.23 -16.65
CA GLU A 132 -0.61 -11.10 -16.98
C GLU A 132 -0.84 -9.90 -16.04
N LEU A 133 0.24 -9.39 -15.45
CA LEU A 133 0.25 -8.21 -14.58
C LEU A 133 0.62 -6.94 -15.38
N ASN A 134 -0.10 -6.65 -16.46
CA ASN A 134 0.29 -5.63 -17.44
C ASN A 134 0.01 -4.17 -17.02
N ASP A 135 -0.45 -3.95 -15.80
CA ASP A 135 -0.82 -2.61 -15.32
C ASP A 135 0.37 -1.97 -14.58
N PRO A 136 1.07 -0.98 -15.19
CA PRO A 136 2.25 -0.36 -14.59
C PRO A 136 1.91 0.43 -13.30
N ASP A 137 0.64 0.78 -13.09
CA ASP A 137 0.19 1.60 -11.96
C ASP A 137 -0.13 0.77 -10.71
N LEU A 138 0.04 -0.56 -10.74
CA LEU A 138 -0.26 -1.43 -9.59
C LEU A 138 0.54 -1.03 -8.34
N LEU A 139 1.82 -0.67 -8.50
CA LEU A 139 2.63 -0.23 -7.37
C LEU A 139 2.13 1.11 -6.80
N GLN A 140 1.74 2.04 -7.67
CA GLN A 140 1.15 3.31 -7.27
C GLN A 140 -0.18 3.09 -6.52
N LEU A 141 -1.03 2.19 -7.02
CA LEU A 141 -2.28 1.81 -6.36
C LEU A 141 -2.02 1.22 -4.96
N ALA A 142 -1.03 0.33 -4.83
CA ALA A 142 -0.66 -0.24 -3.52
C ALA A 142 -0.25 0.87 -2.53
N VAL A 143 0.47 1.88 -2.98
CA VAL A 143 0.87 3.03 -2.16
C VAL A 143 -0.34 3.90 -1.79
N GLN A 144 -1.20 4.23 -2.76
CA GLN A 144 -2.43 5.02 -2.55
C GLN A 144 -3.36 4.38 -1.51
N GLU A 145 -3.46 3.06 -1.53
CA GLU A 145 -4.28 2.24 -0.62
C GLU A 145 -3.53 1.81 0.65
N LYS A 146 -2.28 2.26 0.83
CA LYS A 146 -1.40 1.96 1.98
C LYS A 146 -1.13 0.46 2.20
N GLN A 147 -1.21 -0.34 1.14
CA GLN A 147 -1.04 -1.79 1.17
C GLN A 147 0.45 -2.18 1.03
N LEU A 148 1.19 -2.09 2.14
CA LEU A 148 2.64 -2.33 2.17
C LEU A 148 3.03 -3.75 1.71
N ASP A 149 2.26 -4.77 2.10
CA ASP A 149 2.59 -6.14 1.73
C ASP A 149 2.38 -6.39 0.23
N ALA A 150 1.33 -5.81 -0.36
CA ALA A 150 1.14 -5.83 -1.81
C ALA A 150 2.25 -5.06 -2.55
N ALA A 151 2.65 -3.88 -2.06
CA ALA A 151 3.74 -3.10 -2.65
C ALA A 151 5.07 -3.87 -2.64
N ARG A 152 5.39 -4.53 -1.51
CA ARG A 152 6.57 -5.41 -1.39
C ARG A 152 6.49 -6.59 -2.34
N TRP A 153 5.34 -7.22 -2.45
CA TRP A 153 5.14 -8.34 -3.36
C TRP A 153 5.33 -7.90 -4.83
N LEU A 154 4.70 -6.80 -5.25
CA LEU A 154 4.85 -6.25 -6.59
C LEU A 154 6.32 -5.91 -6.90
N SER A 155 7.03 -5.28 -5.95
CA SER A 155 8.44 -4.95 -6.12
C SER A 155 9.33 -6.18 -6.36
N LYS A 156 9.08 -7.28 -5.64
CA LYS A 156 9.77 -8.57 -5.86
C LYS A 156 9.48 -9.19 -7.24
N HIS A 157 8.35 -8.85 -7.85
CA HIS A 157 7.92 -9.35 -9.16
C HIS A 157 8.15 -8.34 -10.29
N GLY A 158 9.10 -7.41 -10.12
CA GLY A 158 9.61 -6.56 -11.20
C GLY A 158 9.00 -5.16 -11.29
N PHE A 159 8.04 -4.81 -10.42
CA PHE A 159 7.51 -3.45 -10.35
C PHE A 159 8.51 -2.53 -9.65
N LYS A 160 9.30 -1.79 -10.43
CA LYS A 160 10.36 -0.92 -9.91
C LYS A 160 9.80 0.35 -9.27
N ILE A 161 10.38 0.74 -8.14
CA ILE A 161 10.14 2.06 -7.53
C ILE A 161 11.03 3.06 -8.29
N THR A 162 10.44 3.81 -9.22
CA THR A 162 11.20 4.70 -10.11
C THR A 162 11.14 6.18 -9.72
N SER A 163 10.22 6.57 -8.84
CA SER A 163 9.91 7.98 -8.58
C SER A 163 9.66 8.26 -7.10
N LEU A 164 10.14 9.41 -6.64
CA LEU A 164 9.83 9.97 -5.32
C LEU A 164 8.37 10.43 -5.18
N SER A 165 7.60 10.51 -6.29
CA SER A 165 6.16 10.80 -6.23
C SER A 165 5.39 9.75 -5.41
N LEU A 166 5.85 8.49 -5.38
CA LEU A 166 5.28 7.46 -4.51
C LEU A 166 5.54 7.77 -3.03
N LEU A 167 6.72 8.30 -2.69
CA LEU A 167 7.05 8.70 -1.34
C LEU A 167 6.20 9.90 -0.89
N GLU A 168 6.00 10.88 -1.78
CA GLU A 168 5.10 12.01 -1.53
C GLU A 168 3.66 11.56 -1.30
N GLU A 169 3.16 10.61 -2.11
CA GLU A 169 1.84 10.00 -1.92
C GLU A 169 1.71 9.32 -0.56
N ALA A 170 2.70 8.49 -0.20
CA ALA A 170 2.75 7.81 1.10
C ALA A 170 2.77 8.82 2.25
N GLY A 171 3.52 9.92 2.10
CA GLY A 171 3.59 10.99 3.08
C GLY A 171 2.27 11.74 3.27
N ARG A 172 1.59 12.11 2.18
CA ARG A 172 0.26 12.73 2.25
C ARG A 172 -0.76 11.82 2.93
N LYS A 173 -0.63 10.51 2.74
CA LYS A 173 -1.47 9.47 3.37
C LYS A 173 -1.03 9.13 4.80
N ARG A 174 0.07 9.69 5.31
CA ARG A 174 0.68 9.41 6.62
C ARG A 174 1.02 7.93 6.82
N ALA A 175 1.46 7.26 5.77
CA ALA A 175 1.81 5.85 5.78
C ALA A 175 3.30 5.64 6.10
N VAL A 176 3.72 5.94 7.35
CA VAL A 176 5.14 5.93 7.77
C VAL A 176 5.86 4.60 7.43
N PRO A 177 5.28 3.40 7.65
CA PRO A 177 5.94 2.15 7.26
C PRO A 177 6.16 2.02 5.74
N MET A 178 5.23 2.54 4.93
CA MET A 178 5.35 2.60 3.47
C MET A 178 6.44 3.58 3.07
N MET A 179 6.47 4.78 3.66
CA MET A 179 7.50 5.77 3.39
C MET A 179 8.90 5.22 3.66
N ARG A 180 9.09 4.58 4.82
CA ARG A 180 10.36 3.95 5.18
C ARG A 180 10.79 2.95 4.11
N TRP A 181 9.89 2.05 3.73
CA TRP A 181 10.17 1.04 2.73
C TRP A 181 10.52 1.66 1.37
N LEU A 182 9.81 2.71 0.95
CA LEU A 182 10.08 3.45 -0.29
C LEU A 182 11.44 4.16 -0.26
N VAL A 183 11.88 4.70 0.87
CA VAL A 183 13.22 5.29 1.00
C VAL A 183 14.32 4.22 0.95
N GLU A 184 14.08 3.04 1.53
CA GLU A 184 15.05 1.94 1.54
C GLU A 184 15.23 1.26 0.16
N HIS A 185 14.19 1.26 -0.69
CA HIS A 185 14.17 0.49 -1.95
C HIS A 185 13.96 1.36 -3.22
N GLY A 186 13.73 2.65 -3.05
CA GLY A 186 13.45 3.60 -4.13
C GLY A 186 14.67 4.41 -4.55
N PRO A 187 14.46 5.45 -5.39
CA PRO A 187 15.51 6.39 -5.73
C PRO A 187 15.99 7.16 -4.48
N PRO A 188 17.24 7.66 -4.48
CA PRO A 188 17.77 8.44 -3.37
C PRO A 188 16.84 9.61 -3.01
N LEU A 189 16.53 9.74 -1.72
CA LEU A 189 15.76 10.85 -1.19
C LEU A 189 16.54 12.15 -1.38
N ASN A 190 15.93 13.13 -2.05
CA ASN A 190 16.50 14.45 -2.21
C ASN A 190 15.95 15.43 -1.15
N PHE A 191 16.65 16.54 -0.98
CA PHE A 191 16.29 17.59 -0.02
C PHE A 191 14.92 18.20 -0.30
N GLU A 192 14.58 18.49 -1.56
CA GLU A 192 13.32 19.14 -1.94
C GLU A 192 12.10 18.32 -1.52
N THR A 193 12.10 17.01 -1.82
CA THR A 193 11.04 16.09 -1.40
C THR A 193 10.99 15.97 0.11
N ALA A 194 12.13 15.86 0.80
CA ALA A 194 12.15 15.77 2.27
C ALA A 194 11.61 17.05 2.95
N MET A 195 11.99 18.22 2.43
CA MET A 195 11.46 19.50 2.87
C MET A 195 9.96 19.58 2.66
N LYS A 196 9.47 19.25 1.46
CA LYS A 196 8.04 19.24 1.13
C LYS A 196 7.25 18.32 2.07
N LEU A 197 7.74 17.10 2.31
CA LEU A 197 7.10 16.15 3.23
C LEU A 197 7.02 16.67 4.66
N THR A 198 8.06 17.38 5.12
CA THR A 198 8.10 17.98 6.46
C THR A 198 7.15 19.17 6.56
N MET A 199 7.27 20.11 5.62
CA MET A 199 6.57 21.39 5.65
C MET A 199 5.11 21.25 5.27
N GLU A 200 4.75 20.56 4.19
CA GLU A 200 3.36 20.46 3.74
C GLU A 200 2.58 19.34 4.43
N TYR A 201 3.23 18.19 4.65
CA TYR A 201 2.54 16.97 5.11
C TYR A 201 2.86 16.58 6.57
N ARG A 202 3.70 17.36 7.27
CA ARG A 202 4.09 17.14 8.66
C ARG A 202 4.70 15.76 8.91
N GLN A 203 5.40 15.19 7.93
CA GLN A 203 6.04 13.88 8.02
C GLN A 203 7.46 14.02 8.56
N VAL A 204 7.60 14.26 9.87
CA VAL A 204 8.90 14.51 10.53
C VAL A 204 9.82 13.31 10.55
N GLU A 205 9.28 12.10 10.43
CA GLU A 205 10.05 10.86 10.37
C GLU A 205 10.99 10.81 9.15
N ILE A 206 10.69 11.60 8.10
CA ILE A 206 11.59 11.75 6.94
C ILE A 206 12.97 12.27 7.36
N ALA A 207 13.04 13.05 8.45
CA ALA A 207 14.29 13.58 9.00
C ALA A 207 15.24 12.47 9.45
N LEU A 208 14.73 11.29 9.83
CA LEU A 208 15.54 10.13 10.20
C LEU A 208 16.27 9.51 9.00
N TRP A 209 15.80 9.77 7.77
CA TRP A 209 16.28 9.11 6.56
C TRP A 209 17.04 10.02 5.60
N VAL A 210 17.18 11.31 5.93
CA VAL A 210 18.03 12.27 5.20
C VAL A 210 19.41 12.40 5.83
N SER A 211 20.35 12.96 5.06
CA SER A 211 21.69 13.32 5.54
C SER A 211 21.61 14.34 6.70
N GLU A 212 22.63 14.40 7.56
CA GLU A 212 22.65 15.40 8.63
C GLU A 212 22.60 16.84 8.08
N THR A 213 23.28 17.10 6.97
CA THR A 213 23.28 18.42 6.30
C THR A 213 21.86 18.83 5.88
N ASP A 214 21.13 17.93 5.23
CA ASP A 214 19.75 18.18 4.81
C ASP A 214 18.83 18.33 6.02
N ARG A 215 19.04 17.50 7.06
CA ARG A 215 18.28 17.58 8.32
C ARG A 215 18.43 18.92 9.01
N VAL A 216 19.65 19.45 9.09
CA VAL A 216 19.93 20.78 9.66
C VAL A 216 19.21 21.84 8.85
N GLN A 217 19.27 21.76 7.52
CA GLN A 217 18.60 22.73 6.67
C GLN A 217 17.07 22.67 6.81
N ILE A 218 16.49 21.47 6.91
CA ILE A 218 15.07 21.26 7.23
C ILE A 218 14.69 21.93 8.55
N VAL A 219 15.46 21.70 9.61
CA VAL A 219 15.22 22.33 10.93
C VAL A 219 15.25 23.85 10.82
N ILE A 220 16.27 24.41 10.17
CA ILE A 220 16.44 25.88 10.07
C ILE A 220 15.29 26.53 9.31
N GLU A 221 14.87 25.96 8.18
CA GLU A 221 13.73 26.47 7.42
C GLU A 221 12.43 26.30 8.20
N ALA A 222 12.26 25.15 8.86
CA ALA A 222 11.07 24.87 9.63
C ALA A 222 10.90 25.79 10.86
N LEU A 223 11.99 26.26 11.46
CA LEU A 223 11.96 27.23 12.57
C LEU A 223 11.30 28.57 12.20
N GLN A 224 11.25 28.92 10.91
CA GLN A 224 10.61 30.15 10.44
C GLN A 224 9.08 30.06 10.47
N ASP A 225 8.52 28.85 10.47
CA ASP A 225 7.08 28.61 10.49
C ASP A 225 6.63 28.18 11.91
N LYS A 226 5.89 29.06 12.58
CA LYS A 226 5.36 28.78 13.92
C LYS A 226 4.40 27.58 13.96
N SER A 227 3.79 27.23 12.82
CA SER A 227 2.81 26.15 12.75
C SER A 227 3.42 24.73 12.79
N ILE A 228 4.76 24.63 12.85
CA ILE A 228 5.51 23.35 12.91
C ILE A 228 6.53 23.27 14.05
N GLN A 229 6.37 24.08 15.10
CA GLN A 229 7.31 24.07 16.22
C GLN A 229 7.36 22.70 16.94
N ASN A 230 6.22 22.02 17.04
CA ASN A 230 6.14 20.66 17.60
C ASN A 230 6.94 19.65 16.76
N GLU A 231 6.80 19.75 15.44
CA GLU A 231 7.51 18.92 14.46
C GLU A 231 9.02 19.16 14.52
N VAL A 232 9.45 20.42 14.65
CA VAL A 232 10.86 20.76 14.83
C VAL A 232 11.40 20.22 16.17
N ALA A 233 10.65 20.37 17.26
CA ALA A 233 11.03 19.81 18.56
C ALA A 233 11.15 18.28 18.49
N TRP A 234 10.25 17.62 17.76
CA TRP A 234 10.34 16.18 17.52
C TRP A 234 11.64 15.83 16.79
N ILE A 235 12.01 16.55 15.73
CA ILE A 235 13.26 16.31 15.00
C ILE A 235 14.46 16.49 15.94
N LEU A 236 14.50 17.58 16.71
CA LEU A 236 15.60 17.90 17.62
C LEU A 236 15.78 16.86 18.74
N THR A 237 14.70 16.27 19.22
CA THR A 237 14.73 15.28 20.33
C THR A 237 14.94 13.83 19.85
N ARG A 238 14.57 13.51 18.60
CA ARG A 238 14.59 12.13 18.08
C ARG A 238 15.69 11.86 17.06
N THR A 239 16.40 12.88 16.61
CA THR A 239 17.50 12.75 15.64
C THR A 239 18.83 13.15 16.25
N ARG A 240 19.93 12.70 15.63
CA ARG A 240 21.30 13.02 16.07
C ARG A 240 21.90 14.10 15.19
N PHE A 241 22.67 14.98 15.80
CA PHE A 241 23.53 15.96 15.13
C PHE A 241 24.93 15.76 15.67
N GLU A 242 25.81 15.14 14.89
CA GLU A 242 27.15 14.78 15.33
C GLU A 242 28.15 15.89 15.05
N ASP A 243 27.99 16.61 13.94
CA ASP A 243 28.88 17.70 13.57
C ASP A 243 28.66 18.94 14.48
N PRO A 244 29.72 19.44 15.16
CA PRO A 244 29.63 20.69 15.91
C PRO A 244 29.15 21.87 15.05
N SER A 245 29.43 21.88 13.74
CA SER A 245 28.96 22.94 12.84
C SER A 245 27.43 22.89 12.66
N SER A 246 26.84 21.70 12.49
CA SER A 246 25.38 21.48 12.50
C SER A 246 24.73 22.08 13.75
N LYS A 247 25.29 21.75 14.92
CA LYS A 247 24.78 22.23 16.21
C LYS A 247 24.82 23.75 16.29
N ARG A 248 25.94 24.39 15.94
CA ARG A 248 26.07 25.86 15.96
C ARG A 248 25.03 26.50 15.05
N ARG A 249 24.85 26.01 13.82
CA ARG A 249 23.87 26.55 12.87
C ARG A 249 22.44 26.49 13.42
N ILE A 250 22.07 25.39 14.08
CA ILE A 250 20.75 25.24 14.72
C ILE A 250 20.62 26.21 15.90
N CYS A 251 21.63 26.30 16.77
CA CYS A 251 21.61 27.24 17.90
C CYS A 251 21.48 28.69 17.42
N ASP A 252 22.26 29.08 16.42
CA ASP A 252 22.22 30.41 15.84
C ASP A 252 20.82 30.68 15.23
N ALA A 253 20.23 29.72 14.52
CA ALA A 253 18.89 29.86 13.96
C ALA A 253 17.81 30.04 15.05
N ILE A 254 17.88 29.30 16.16
CA ILE A 254 16.95 29.44 17.28
C ILE A 254 17.13 30.81 17.97
N GLN A 255 18.38 31.29 18.12
CA GLN A 255 18.65 32.61 18.72
C GLN A 255 18.15 33.77 17.87
N HIS A 256 18.15 33.63 16.55
CA HIS A 256 17.63 34.64 15.62
C HIS A 256 16.14 34.49 15.33
N ALA A 257 15.48 33.46 15.85
CA ALA A 257 14.04 33.28 15.74
C ALA A 257 13.28 34.31 16.62
N PRO A 258 11.99 34.58 16.36
CA PRO A 258 11.19 35.46 17.21
C PRO A 258 11.24 35.03 18.68
N GLU A 259 11.28 35.98 19.62
CA GLU A 259 11.44 35.70 21.05
C GLU A 259 10.44 34.65 21.58
N SER A 260 9.18 34.74 21.14
CA SER A 260 8.14 33.74 21.47
C SER A 260 8.52 32.31 21.06
N THR A 261 9.20 32.15 19.92
CA THR A 261 9.62 30.86 19.39
C THR A 261 10.81 30.32 20.19
N ALA A 262 11.80 31.18 20.46
CA ALA A 262 12.98 30.81 21.25
C ALA A 262 12.60 30.38 22.68
N LEU A 263 11.73 31.15 23.35
CA LEU A 263 11.19 30.82 24.66
C LEU A 263 10.42 29.50 24.67
N TRP A 264 9.63 29.24 23.62
CA TRP A 264 8.88 27.99 23.50
C TRP A 264 9.83 26.78 23.44
N PHE A 265 10.89 26.84 22.61
CA PHE A 265 11.87 25.76 22.55
C PHE A 265 12.67 25.62 23.87
N GLU A 266 12.97 26.70 24.56
CA GLU A 266 13.63 26.64 25.88
C GLU A 266 12.76 25.89 26.90
N ASP A 267 11.46 26.21 26.96
CA ASP A 267 10.50 25.54 27.84
C ASP A 267 10.30 24.06 27.48
N HIS A 268 10.21 23.74 26.19
CA HIS A 268 9.85 22.38 25.72
C HIS A 268 11.04 21.44 25.53
N LEU A 269 12.28 21.94 25.42
CA LEU A 269 13.47 21.13 25.16
C LEU A 269 14.46 21.08 26.34
N SER A 270 14.28 21.91 27.37
CA SER A 270 15.20 22.00 28.51
C SER A 270 15.35 20.71 29.31
N ASP A 271 14.29 19.91 29.39
CA ASP A 271 14.27 18.62 30.10
C ASP A 271 14.94 17.48 29.30
N PHE A 272 15.20 17.68 28.00
CA PHE A 272 15.81 16.67 27.14
C PHE A 272 17.34 16.78 27.17
N GLU A 273 18.00 15.77 27.74
CA GLU A 273 19.47 15.67 27.81
C GLU A 273 20.12 15.80 26.43
N GLU A 274 19.49 15.22 25.42
CA GLU A 274 19.92 15.24 24.02
C GLU A 274 19.91 16.64 23.41
N CYS A 275 19.17 17.59 23.99
CA CYS A 275 18.99 18.95 23.50
C CYS A 275 19.74 20.01 24.32
N LYS A 276 20.46 19.65 25.39
CA LYS A 276 21.19 20.62 26.24
C LYS A 276 22.22 21.48 25.49
N TRP A 277 22.74 20.99 24.38
CA TRP A 277 23.68 21.76 23.54
C TRP A 277 23.02 22.95 22.83
N ILE A 278 21.68 23.01 22.76
CA ILE A 278 20.91 24.12 22.19
C ILE A 278 20.94 25.34 23.11
N PHE A 279 20.88 25.10 24.42
CA PHE A 279 20.88 26.15 25.45
C PHE A 279 22.12 26.02 26.35
N PRO A 280 23.34 26.29 25.82
CA PRO A 280 24.54 26.27 26.63
C PRO A 280 24.48 27.45 27.61
N SER A 281 23.84 27.21 28.76
CA SER A 281 23.75 28.06 29.94
C SER A 281 23.84 29.57 29.68
N ARG A 282 22.72 30.29 29.78
CA ARG A 282 22.73 31.69 30.24
C ARG A 282 23.23 31.79 31.70
N LYS A 283 24.36 31.16 32.04
CA LYS A 283 25.13 31.47 33.25
C LYS A 283 26.10 32.59 32.87
N ARG A 284 25.78 33.81 33.34
CA ARG A 284 26.50 35.10 33.26
C ARG A 284 25.84 36.15 32.37
N ARG A 285 24.65 36.62 32.74
CA ARG A 285 24.26 38.04 32.55
C ARG A 285 23.52 38.64 33.75
N HIS A 286 23.55 37.98 34.90
CA HIS A 286 23.02 38.56 36.16
C HIS A 286 24.13 38.72 37.23
N SER A 287 25.34 38.21 36.97
CA SER A 287 26.49 38.36 37.88
C SER A 287 27.46 39.48 37.48
N GLU A 288 27.20 40.21 36.39
CA GLU A 288 28.00 41.38 35.97
C GLU A 288 27.27 42.72 36.20
N MET A 289 26.02 42.69 36.69
CA MET A 289 25.30 43.90 37.14
C MET A 289 25.37 44.12 38.66
N GLU A 290 25.84 43.13 39.44
CA GLU A 290 26.06 43.28 40.89
C GLU A 290 27.52 43.60 41.26
N SER A 291 28.40 43.75 40.27
CA SER A 291 29.81 44.09 40.49
C SER A 291 30.25 45.26 39.63
N MET A 292 29.76 46.47 39.94
CA MET A 292 30.43 47.76 39.68
C MET A 292 29.54 48.93 40.12
N PRO A 293 30.10 49.96 40.78
CA PRO A 293 30.97 49.98 41.95
C PRO A 293 30.20 50.29 43.26
#